data_AF-A0A6P0LMC6-F1
#
_entry.id   AF-A0A6P0LMC6-F1
#
_cell.length_a   1.000
_cell.length_b   1.000
_cell.length_c   1.000
_cell.angle_alpha   90.00
_cell.angle_beta   90.00
_cell.angle_gamma   90.00
#
_symmetry.space_group_name_H-M   'P 1'
#
loop_
_entity.id
_entity.type
_entity.pdbx_description
1 polymer ?
#
loop_
_entity_poly.entity_id
_entity_poly.type
_entity_poly.pdbx_seq_one_letter_code
_entity_poly.pdbx_strand_id
1 'polypeptide(L)'
;MGEALDVIYQIQDEYSRVAALIALATVFPELMGEALDVIRQIRSESSRVRALKDLISVLPLELMGEALELIRVIQKESFRAIALGELISVLPLELMGEALALIRAIQDESSRARVLRGLARVLPPDLMGESLALIRTIQDESSRARVLRELARFLPPNLMREALELTRTIQE
;
A
#
# COMPACT_ATOMS: atom_id res chain seq x y z
N MET A 1 11.24 30.68 2.78
CA MET A 1 11.03 29.40 2.09
C MET A 1 12.29 28.96 1.33
N GLY A 2 12.80 29.77 0.37
CA GLY A 2 14.00 29.42 -0.42
C GLY A 2 15.22 28.99 0.40
N GLU A 3 15.64 29.78 1.39
CA GLU A 3 16.80 29.43 2.23
C GLU A 3 16.65 28.11 2.99
N ALA A 4 15.43 27.77 3.44
CA ALA A 4 15.19 26.51 4.16
C ALA A 4 15.29 25.30 3.22
N LEU A 5 14.75 25.42 2.00
CA LEU A 5 14.88 24.39 0.97
C LEU A 5 16.34 24.22 0.55
N ASP A 6 17.09 25.31 0.37
CA ASP A 6 18.52 25.26 0.03
C ASP A 6 19.30 24.44 1.07
N VAL A 7 19.08 24.69 2.36
CA VAL A 7 19.71 23.93 3.45
C VAL A 7 19.31 22.45 3.41
N ILE A 8 18.04 22.14 3.19
CA ILE A 8 17.56 20.76 3.06
C ILE A 8 18.25 20.05 1.89
N TYR A 9 18.38 20.71 0.74
CA TYR A 9 19.01 20.14 -0.45
C TYR A 9 20.52 19.89 -0.30
N GLN A 10 21.20 20.54 0.64
CA GLN A 10 22.59 20.24 0.98
C GLN A 10 22.78 18.96 1.81
N ILE A 11 21.71 18.41 2.40
CA ILE A 11 21.78 17.18 3.20
C ILE A 11 22.16 16.01 2.28
N GLN A 12 23.29 15.35 2.62
CA GLN A 12 23.86 14.25 1.84
C GLN A 12 23.10 12.94 2.01
N ASP A 13 22.60 12.66 3.23
CA ASP A 13 21.81 11.46 3.49
C ASP A 13 20.40 11.64 2.91
N GLU A 14 20.05 10.80 1.93
CA GLU A 14 18.79 10.88 1.18
C GLU A 14 17.56 10.80 2.11
N TYR A 15 17.63 9.96 3.15
CA TYR A 15 16.54 9.81 4.12
C TYR A 15 16.40 11.03 5.03
N SER A 16 17.51 11.54 5.55
CA SER A 16 17.51 12.74 6.39
C SER A 16 17.03 13.96 5.62
N ARG A 17 17.40 14.08 4.33
CA ARG A 17 16.92 15.14 3.46
C ARG A 17 15.41 15.11 3.31
N VAL A 18 14.84 13.95 2.98
CA VAL A 18 13.39 13.84 2.80
C VAL A 18 12.63 13.96 4.11
N ALA A 19 13.18 13.48 5.22
CA ALA A 19 12.57 13.65 6.54
C ALA A 19 12.46 15.13 6.92
N ALA A 20 13.51 15.92 6.64
CA ALA A 20 13.47 17.37 6.83
C ALA A 20 12.43 18.05 5.92
N LEU A 21 12.31 17.59 4.65
CA LEU A 21 11.29 18.10 3.73
C LEU A 21 9.87 17.74 4.18
N ILE A 22 9.62 16.53 4.68
CA ILE A 22 8.32 16.11 5.24
C ILE A 22 7.96 16.97 6.46
N ALA A 23 8.93 17.23 7.34
CA ALA A 23 8.72 18.10 8.50
C ALA A 23 8.35 19.52 8.06
N LEU A 24 8.98 20.05 7.01
CA LEU A 24 8.64 21.35 6.44
C LEU A 24 7.26 21.32 5.76
N ALA A 25 6.94 20.28 5.00
CA ALA A 25 5.66 20.11 4.31
C ALA A 25 4.48 20.02 5.28
N THR A 26 4.69 19.52 6.50
CA THR A 26 3.67 19.53 7.56
C THR A 26 3.24 20.95 7.96
N VAL A 27 4.15 21.93 7.85
CA VAL A 27 3.86 23.35 8.08
C VAL A 27 3.41 24.06 6.80
N PHE A 28 3.91 23.61 5.65
CA PHE A 28 3.66 24.16 4.32
C PHE A 28 3.15 23.07 3.36
N PRO A 29 1.85 22.75 3.38
CA PRO A 29 1.27 21.64 2.62
C PRO A 29 1.49 21.70 1.11
N GLU A 30 1.76 22.88 0.55
CA GLU A 30 2.14 23.07 -0.85
C GLU A 30 3.42 22.32 -1.24
N LEU A 31 4.25 21.93 -0.26
CA LEU A 31 5.48 21.16 -0.48
C LEU A 31 5.26 19.64 -0.50
N MET A 32 4.04 19.14 -0.29
CA MET A 32 3.78 17.70 -0.24
C MET A 32 4.09 17.00 -1.58
N GLY A 33 3.81 17.66 -2.71
CA GLY A 33 4.20 17.16 -4.04
C GLY A 33 5.71 17.09 -4.21
N GLU A 34 6.44 18.12 -3.75
CA GLU A 34 7.91 18.12 -3.77
C GLU A 34 8.49 17.00 -2.87
N ALA A 35 7.87 16.76 -1.71
CA ALA A 35 8.23 15.63 -0.86
C ALA A 35 8.05 14.29 -1.59
N LEU A 36 6.94 14.07 -2.29
CA LEU A 36 6.71 12.86 -3.09
C LEU A 36 7.77 12.70 -4.21
N ASP A 37 8.11 13.77 -4.90
CA ASP A 37 9.14 13.77 -5.94
C ASP A 37 10.53 13.42 -5.38
N VAL A 38 10.90 13.98 -4.23
CA VAL A 38 12.16 13.64 -3.56
C VAL A 38 12.15 12.18 -3.09
N ILE A 39 11.05 11.68 -2.52
CA ILE A 39 10.92 10.27 -2.13
C ILE A 39 11.13 9.37 -3.37
N ARG A 40 10.53 9.72 -4.52
CA ARG A 40 10.65 8.95 -5.76
C ARG A 40 12.10 8.80 -6.22
N GLN A 41 12.95 9.79 -5.95
CA GLN A 41 14.37 9.81 -6.33
C GLN A 41 15.30 9.04 -5.36
N ILE A 42 14.83 8.67 -4.16
CA ILE A 42 15.64 7.91 -3.18
C ILE A 42 16.09 6.58 -3.80
N ARG A 43 17.39 6.29 -3.76
CA ARG A 43 17.97 5.09 -4.39
C ARG A 43 17.66 3.82 -3.61
N SER A 44 17.75 3.92 -2.29
CA SER A 44 17.43 2.80 -1.39
C SER A 44 15.93 2.60 -1.29
N GLU A 45 15.41 1.50 -1.83
CA GLU A 45 13.98 1.19 -1.75
C GLU A 45 13.47 1.06 -0.31
N SER A 46 14.30 0.58 0.61
CA SER A 46 13.94 0.52 2.03
C SER A 46 13.78 1.93 2.63
N SER A 47 14.67 2.86 2.27
CA SER A 47 14.57 4.26 2.67
C SER A 47 13.39 4.95 1.99
N ARG A 48 13.09 4.60 0.74
CA ARG A 48 11.91 5.08 0.00
C ARG A 48 10.62 4.65 0.67
N VAL A 49 10.47 3.38 1.04
CA VAL A 49 9.31 2.87 1.76
C VAL A 49 9.18 3.52 3.14
N ARG A 50 10.29 3.70 3.85
CA ARG A 50 10.28 4.40 5.15
C ARG A 50 9.79 5.84 5.01
N ALA A 51 10.36 6.60 4.08
CA ALA A 51 9.96 7.98 3.85
C ALA A 51 8.50 8.10 3.38
N LEU A 52 8.04 7.18 2.52
CA LEU A 52 6.65 7.12 2.11
C LEU A 52 5.73 6.85 3.31
N LYS A 53 6.08 5.91 4.18
CA LYS A 53 5.32 5.65 5.42
C LYS A 53 5.22 6.90 6.29
N ASP A 54 6.33 7.60 6.48
CA ASP A 54 6.36 8.83 7.29
C ASP A 54 5.44 9.90 6.67
N LEU A 55 5.50 10.07 5.35
CA LEU A 55 4.68 11.03 4.61
C LEU A 55 3.18 10.67 4.62
N ILE A 56 2.80 9.40 4.47
CA ILE A 56 1.40 8.94 4.41
C ILE A 56 0.60 9.44 5.62
N SER A 57 1.23 9.53 6.79
CA SER A 57 0.56 9.99 8.03
C SER A 57 0.08 11.44 7.99
N VAL A 58 0.64 12.25 7.08
CA VAL A 58 0.34 13.68 6.92
C VAL A 58 -0.08 14.04 5.49
N LEU A 59 -0.22 13.05 4.60
CA LEU A 59 -0.46 13.28 3.17
C LEU A 59 -1.92 13.72 2.93
N PRO A 60 -2.16 14.82 2.19
CA PRO A 60 -3.50 15.20 1.74
C PRO A 60 -4.15 14.11 0.87
N LEU A 61 -5.47 13.97 0.96
CA LEU A 61 -6.21 12.93 0.24
C LEU A 61 -6.05 13.06 -1.28
N GLU A 62 -5.90 14.29 -1.78
CA GLU A 62 -5.72 14.61 -3.19
C GLU A 62 -4.42 14.04 -3.78
N LEU A 63 -3.41 13.79 -2.93
CA LEU A 63 -2.10 13.27 -3.33
C LEU A 63 -1.96 11.75 -3.13
N MET A 64 -3.01 11.07 -2.66
CA MET A 64 -2.98 9.61 -2.43
C MET A 64 -2.76 8.82 -3.74
N GLY A 65 -3.23 9.34 -4.88
CA GLY A 65 -2.95 8.76 -6.19
C GLY A 65 -1.46 8.81 -6.55
N GLU A 66 -0.78 9.91 -6.23
CA GLU A 66 0.65 10.05 -6.47
C GLU A 66 1.48 9.10 -5.58
N ALA A 67 1.04 8.89 -4.33
CA ALA A 67 1.60 7.88 -3.45
C ALA A 67 1.46 6.46 -4.03
N LEU A 68 0.30 6.11 -4.60
CA LEU A 68 0.10 4.82 -5.30
C LEU A 68 1.05 4.66 -6.49
N GLU A 69 1.25 5.71 -7.29
CA GLU A 69 2.19 5.68 -8.41
C GLU A 69 3.65 5.51 -7.94
N LEU A 70 4.02 6.10 -6.81
CA LEU A 70 5.32 5.87 -6.21
C LEU A 70 5.49 4.40 -5.77
N ILE A 71 4.44 3.81 -5.18
CA ILE A 71 4.43 2.40 -4.80
C ILE A 71 4.57 1.50 -6.03
N ARG A 72 3.86 1.82 -7.13
CA ARG A 72 3.88 1.05 -8.38
C ARG A 72 5.29 0.82 -8.91
N VAL A 73 6.16 1.83 -8.80
CA VAL A 73 7.53 1.78 -9.35
C VAL A 73 8.58 1.16 -8.40
N ILE A 74 8.20 0.77 -7.17
CA ILE A 74 9.08 0.01 -6.27
C ILE A 74 9.33 -1.37 -6.88
N GLN A 75 10.59 -1.74 -7.14
CA GLN A 75 10.97 -2.98 -7.81
C GLN A 75 10.85 -4.20 -6.92
N LYS A 76 11.34 -4.13 -5.67
CA LYS A 76 11.24 -5.26 -4.76
C LYS A 76 9.80 -5.42 -4.27
N GLU A 77 9.16 -6.51 -4.69
CA GLU A 77 7.76 -6.79 -4.37
C GLU A 77 7.47 -6.83 -2.87
N SER A 78 8.41 -7.30 -2.04
CA SER A 78 8.26 -7.26 -0.59
C SER A 78 8.14 -5.83 -0.05
N PHE A 79 8.89 -4.88 -0.63
CA PHE A 79 8.81 -3.46 -0.27
C PHE A 79 7.55 -2.81 -0.83
N ARG A 80 7.16 -3.16 -2.06
CA ARG A 80 5.87 -2.73 -2.64
C ARG A 80 4.69 -3.17 -1.76
N ALA A 81 4.70 -4.43 -1.29
CA ALA A 81 3.68 -4.96 -0.40
C ALA A 81 3.65 -4.26 0.97
N ILE A 82 4.81 -3.98 1.56
CA ILE A 82 4.88 -3.21 2.81
C ILE A 82 4.26 -1.82 2.60
N ALA A 83 4.67 -1.11 1.55
CA ALA A 83 4.16 0.22 1.27
C ALA A 83 2.65 0.25 1.00
N LEU A 84 2.12 -0.72 0.24
CA LEU A 84 0.68 -0.90 0.04
C LEU A 84 -0.04 -1.13 1.37
N GLY A 85 0.50 -1.99 2.23
CA GLY A 85 -0.10 -2.29 3.53
C GLY A 85 -0.24 -1.07 4.43
N GLU A 86 0.75 -0.16 4.41
CA GLU A 86 0.69 1.11 5.15
C GLU A 86 -0.37 2.04 4.55
N LEU A 87 -0.39 2.20 3.22
CA LEU A 87 -1.29 3.13 2.53
C LEU A 87 -2.76 2.70 2.59
N ILE A 88 -3.06 1.40 2.47
CA ILE A 88 -4.44 0.86 2.40
C ILE A 88 -5.31 1.29 3.57
N SER A 89 -4.74 1.49 4.76
CA SER A 89 -5.51 1.87 5.95
C SER A 89 -6.07 3.29 5.92
N VAL A 90 -5.51 4.16 5.07
CA VAL A 90 -5.89 5.57 4.94
C VAL A 90 -6.31 5.95 3.51
N LEU A 91 -6.34 4.98 2.61
CA LEU A 91 -6.60 5.22 1.20
C LEU A 91 -8.10 5.53 0.96
N PRO A 92 -8.43 6.57 0.17
CA PRO A 92 -9.80 6.87 -0.23
C PRO A 92 -10.48 5.70 -0.93
N LEU A 93 -11.80 5.61 -0.78
CA LEU A 93 -12.64 4.57 -1.37
C LEU A 93 -12.45 4.47 -2.89
N GLU A 94 -12.34 5.62 -3.54
CA GLU A 94 -12.24 5.78 -4.99
C GLU A 94 -10.95 5.17 -5.55
N LEU A 95 -9.89 5.07 -4.73
CA LEU A 95 -8.58 4.54 -5.10
C LEU A 95 -8.40 3.06 -4.72
N MET A 96 -9.38 2.43 -4.06
CA MET A 96 -9.28 1.02 -3.65
C MET A 96 -9.14 0.06 -4.84
N GLY A 97 -9.77 0.36 -5.97
CA GLY A 97 -9.62 -0.44 -7.19
C GLY A 97 -8.19 -0.41 -7.73
N GLU A 98 -7.52 0.74 -7.68
CA GLU A 98 -6.12 0.87 -8.09
C GLU A 98 -5.19 0.11 -7.14
N ALA A 99 -5.44 0.18 -5.83
CA ALA A 99 -4.70 -0.62 -4.85
C ALA A 99 -4.85 -2.13 -5.10
N LEU A 100 -6.06 -2.62 -5.41
CA LEU A 100 -6.29 -4.02 -5.78
C LEU A 100 -5.52 -4.41 -7.06
N ALA A 101 -5.44 -3.53 -8.06
CA ALA A 101 -4.64 -3.77 -9.26
C ALA A 101 -3.15 -3.89 -8.93
N LEU A 102 -2.62 -3.07 -8.01
CA LEU A 102 -1.24 -3.18 -7.53
C LEU A 102 -0.99 -4.47 -6.74
N ILE A 103 -1.95 -4.90 -5.91
CA ILE A 103 -1.88 -6.18 -5.18
C ILE A 103 -1.86 -7.35 -6.15
N ARG A 104 -2.68 -7.31 -7.21
CA ARG A 104 -2.72 -8.33 -8.27
C ARG A 104 -1.37 -8.47 -8.96
N ALA A 105 -0.66 -7.35 -9.16
CA ALA A 105 0.63 -7.32 -9.84
C ALA A 105 1.79 -7.93 -9.01
N ILE A 106 1.61 -8.13 -7.70
CA ILE A 106 2.60 -8.78 -6.83
C ILE A 106 2.63 -10.28 -7.14
N GLN A 107 3.78 -10.78 -7.60
CA GLN A 107 3.98 -12.19 -7.92
C GLN A 107 4.32 -13.03 -6.69
N ASP A 108 5.08 -12.47 -5.72
CA ASP A 108 5.39 -13.12 -4.45
C ASP A 108 4.11 -13.33 -3.64
N GLU A 109 3.65 -14.57 -3.60
CA GLU A 109 2.36 -14.92 -2.98
C GLU A 109 2.30 -14.59 -1.50
N SER A 110 3.42 -14.75 -0.79
CA SER A 110 3.54 -14.42 0.64
C SER A 110 3.30 -12.92 0.86
N SER A 111 3.90 -12.08 0.02
CA SER A 111 3.70 -10.63 0.04
C SER A 111 2.28 -10.25 -0.37
N ARG A 112 1.73 -10.85 -1.44
CA ARG A 112 0.34 -10.62 -1.86
C ARG A 112 -0.66 -11.00 -0.77
N ALA A 113 -0.50 -12.17 -0.15
CA ALA A 113 -1.32 -12.64 0.96
C ALA A 113 -1.24 -11.71 2.17
N ARG A 114 -0.05 -11.19 2.49
CA ARG A 114 0.14 -10.23 3.59
C ARG A 114 -0.69 -8.97 3.37
N VAL A 115 -0.69 -8.40 2.16
CA VAL A 115 -1.47 -7.19 1.86
C VAL A 115 -2.98 -7.49 1.89
N LEU A 116 -3.42 -8.59 1.26
CA LEU A 116 -4.83 -8.98 1.26
C LEU A 116 -5.40 -9.18 2.67
N ARG A 117 -4.60 -9.70 3.61
CA ARG A 117 -5.01 -9.80 5.02
C ARG A 117 -5.25 -8.43 5.67
N GLY A 118 -4.40 -7.44 5.39
CA GLY A 118 -4.57 -6.09 5.91
C GLY A 118 -5.81 -5.40 5.34
N LEU A 119 -6.08 -5.67 4.07
CA LEU A 119 -7.18 -5.09 3.32
C LEU A 119 -8.57 -5.61 3.76
N ALA A 120 -8.66 -6.82 4.33
CA ALA A 120 -9.93 -7.42 4.76
C ALA A 120 -10.80 -6.52 5.66
N ARG A 121 -10.20 -5.66 6.50
CA ARG A 121 -10.93 -4.79 7.44
C ARG A 121 -11.43 -3.48 6.84
N VAL A 122 -10.86 -3.08 5.70
CA VAL A 122 -11.10 -1.77 5.08
C VAL A 122 -11.69 -1.88 3.68
N LEU A 123 -11.82 -3.11 3.16
CA LEU A 123 -12.34 -3.35 1.83
C LEU A 123 -13.85 -3.05 1.77
N PRO A 124 -14.30 -2.22 0.82
CA PRO A 124 -15.71 -1.96 0.58
C PRO A 124 -16.43 -3.24 0.09
N PRO A 125 -17.72 -3.44 0.44
CA PRO A 125 -18.48 -4.61 0.01
C PRO A 125 -18.43 -4.90 -1.49
N ASP A 126 -18.48 -3.85 -2.32
CA ASP A 126 -18.51 -3.98 -3.78
C ASP A 126 -17.19 -4.49 -4.38
N LEU A 127 -16.08 -4.40 -3.63
CA LEU A 127 -14.76 -4.87 -4.04
C LEU A 127 -14.40 -6.23 -3.43
N MET A 128 -15.23 -6.78 -2.52
CA MET A 128 -14.95 -8.07 -1.88
C MET A 128 -14.92 -9.24 -2.86
N GLY A 129 -15.73 -9.19 -3.93
CA GLY A 129 -15.69 -10.20 -4.99
C GLY A 129 -14.35 -10.23 -5.73
N GLU A 130 -13.78 -9.05 -6.02
CA GLU A 130 -12.45 -8.97 -6.63
C GLU A 130 -11.36 -9.49 -5.68
N SER A 131 -11.44 -9.17 -4.38
CA SER A 131 -10.51 -9.72 -3.40
C SER A 131 -10.60 -11.25 -3.31
N LEU A 132 -11.80 -11.84 -3.39
CA LEU A 132 -11.96 -13.30 -3.44
C LEU A 132 -11.31 -13.90 -4.69
N ALA A 133 -11.42 -13.24 -5.84
CA ALA A 133 -10.75 -13.66 -7.06
C ALA A 133 -9.21 -13.64 -6.90
N LEU A 134 -8.65 -12.60 -6.26
CA LEU A 134 -7.20 -12.55 -5.96
C LEU A 134 -6.77 -13.66 -5.00
N ILE A 135 -7.57 -13.93 -3.96
CA ILE A 135 -7.30 -15.01 -3.00
C ILE A 135 -7.26 -16.37 -3.69
N ARG A 136 -8.14 -16.61 -4.68
CA ARG A 136 -8.14 -17.85 -5.48
C ARG A 136 -6.81 -18.09 -6.21
N THR A 137 -6.09 -17.03 -6.58
CA THR A 137 -4.82 -17.14 -7.31
C THR A 137 -3.62 -17.52 -6.42
N ILE A 138 -3.76 -17.48 -5.10
CA ILE A 138 -2.72 -17.91 -4.15
C ILE A 138 -2.61 -19.43 -4.19
N GLN A 139 -1.44 -19.96 -4.58
CA GLN A 139 -1.16 -21.38 -4.62
C GLN A 139 -0.83 -21.94 -3.24
N ASP A 140 -0.09 -21.21 -2.40
CA ASP A 140 0.16 -21.64 -1.02
C ASP A 140 -1.13 -21.72 -0.21
N GLU A 141 -1.59 -22.93 0.05
CA GLU A 141 -2.88 -23.21 0.66
C GLU A 141 -2.98 -22.67 2.08
N SER A 142 -1.87 -22.68 2.83
CA SER A 142 -1.78 -22.10 4.17
C SER A 142 -1.98 -20.58 4.15
N SER A 143 -1.36 -19.88 3.21
CA SER A 143 -1.55 -18.44 3.00
C SER A 143 -2.97 -18.15 2.51
N ARG A 144 -3.50 -18.93 1.56
CA ARG A 144 -4.89 -18.80 1.08
C ARG A 144 -5.89 -18.95 2.22
N ALA A 145 -5.74 -19.99 3.06
CA ALA A 145 -6.58 -20.23 4.24
C ALA A 145 -6.53 -19.06 5.24
N ARG A 146 -5.33 -18.53 5.50
CA ARG A 146 -5.14 -17.39 6.40
C ARG A 146 -5.84 -16.14 5.88
N VAL A 147 -5.75 -15.85 4.58
CA VAL A 147 -6.41 -14.68 3.99
C VAL A 147 -7.93 -14.85 3.99
N LEU A 148 -8.44 -16.01 3.57
CA LEU A 148 -9.89 -16.32 3.58
C LEU A 148 -10.49 -16.18 4.96
N ARG A 149 -9.80 -16.68 5.99
CA ARG A 149 -10.27 -16.58 7.38
C ARG A 149 -10.42 -15.13 7.85
N GLU A 150 -9.52 -14.24 7.46
CA GLU A 150 -9.64 -12.81 7.81
C GLU A 150 -10.78 -12.15 7.03
N LEU A 151 -10.85 -12.38 5.71
CA LEU A 151 -11.89 -11.78 4.86
C LEU A 151 -13.30 -12.25 5.24
N ALA A 152 -13.47 -13.54 5.60
CA ALA A 152 -14.75 -14.13 5.97
C ALA A 152 -15.44 -13.44 7.15
N ARG A 153 -14.69 -12.73 8.01
CA ARG A 153 -15.26 -11.95 9.13
C ARG A 153 -16.05 -10.73 8.66
N PHE A 154 -15.84 -10.29 7.42
CA PHE A 154 -16.39 -9.07 6.86
C PHE A 154 -17.22 -9.33 5.58
N LEU A 155 -17.28 -10.57 5.09
CA LEU A 155 -17.97 -10.90 3.85
C LEU A 155 -19.49 -10.66 3.95
N PRO A 156 -20.10 -10.03 2.93
CA PRO A 156 -21.54 -9.93 2.84
C PRO A 156 -22.16 -11.29 2.50
N PRO A 157 -23.43 -11.54 2.88
CA PRO A 157 -24.06 -12.86 2.71
C PRO A 157 -24.05 -13.40 1.28
N ASN A 158 -24.12 -12.53 0.27
CA ASN A 158 -24.10 -12.91 -1.15
C ASN A 158 -22.76 -13.51 -1.61
N LEU A 159 -21.65 -13.22 -0.93
CA LEU A 159 -20.32 -13.75 -1.24
C LEU A 159 -19.91 -14.94 -0.36
N MET A 160 -20.69 -15.26 0.68
CA MET A 160 -20.40 -16.35 1.62
C MET A 160 -20.26 -17.70 0.90
N ARG A 161 -21.12 -17.98 -0.10
CA ARG A 161 -21.07 -19.22 -0.88
C ARG A 161 -19.73 -19.36 -1.62
N GLU A 162 -19.27 -18.29 -2.26
CA GLU A 162 -18.00 -18.32 -3.00
C GLU A 162 -16.81 -18.55 -2.08
N ALA A 163 -16.80 -17.93 -0.90
CA ALA A 163 -15.75 -18.14 0.10
C ALA A 163 -15.75 -19.58 0.66
N LEU A 164 -16.91 -20.19 0.81
CA LEU A 164 -17.03 -21.60 1.22
C LEU A 164 -16.47 -22.54 0.13
N GLU A 165 -16.78 -22.30 -1.14
CA GLU A 165 -16.20 -23.09 -2.23
C GLU A 165 -14.66 -22.96 -2.26
N LEU A 166 -14.13 -21.75 -2.08
CA LEU A 166 -12.68 -21.55 -1.98
C LEU A 166 -12.07 -22.31 -0.79
N THR A 167 -12.75 -22.34 0.34
CA THR A 167 -12.28 -23.08 1.52
C THR A 167 -12.19 -24.58 1.26
N ARG A 168 -13.12 -25.15 0.48
CA ARG A 168 -13.09 -26.58 0.09
C ARG A 168 -11.92 -26.95 -0.84
N THR A 169 -11.31 -25.98 -1.51
CA THR A 169 -10.14 -26.22 -2.37
C THR A 169 -8.83 -26.31 -1.60
N ILE A 170 -8.83 -26.01 -0.30
CA ILE A 170 -7.66 -26.09 0.58
C ILE A 170 -7.57 -27.53 1.06
N GLN A 171 -6.55 -28.25 0.60
CA GLN A 171 -6.23 -29.59 1.07
C GLN A 171 -5.33 -29.43 2.32
N GLU A 172 -5.42 -30.37 3.27
CA GLU A 172 -4.52 -30.35 4.45
C GLU A 172 -3.11 -30.84 4.10
#